data_AF-A0A1C5EZA9-F1
#
_entry.id   AF-A0A1C5EZA9-F1
#
_cell.length_a   1.000
_cell.length_b   1.000
_cell.length_c   1.000
_cell.angle_alpha   90.00
_cell.angle_beta   90.00
_cell.angle_gamma   90.00
#
_symmetry.space_group_name_H-M   'P 1'
#
loop_
_entity.id
_entity.type
_entity.pdbx_description
1 polymer ?
#
loop_
_entity_poly.entity_id
_entity_poly.type
_entity_poly.pdbx_seq_one_letter_code
_entity_poly.pdbx_strand_id
1 'polypeptide(L)' 'ADAGPPPEAAPAYREPEPPRVALEDDMPAEDDADLDDSALSGHDLIVRELGATVIEEIVNE' A
#
# COMPACT_ATOMS: atom_id res chain seq x y z
N ALA A 1 -31.59 24.65 49.66
CA ALA A 1 -30.22 24.91 49.22
C ALA A 1 -30.20 24.77 47.72
N ASP A 2 -29.90 25.85 47.01
CA ASP A 2 -29.85 25.92 45.55
C ASP A 2 -28.54 25.26 45.10
N ALA A 3 -28.63 24.17 44.31
CA ALA A 3 -27.47 23.46 43.80
C ALA A 3 -27.08 24.08 42.46
N GLY A 4 -25.91 24.72 42.42
CA GLY A 4 -25.37 25.36 41.22
C GLY A 4 -25.15 24.37 40.06
N PRO A 5 -25.00 24.90 38.82
CA PRO A 5 -24.91 24.07 37.63
C PRO A 5 -23.69 23.15 37.65
N PRO A 6 -23.79 21.95 37.05
CA PRO A 6 -22.69 20.98 37.04
C PRO A 6 -21.48 21.53 36.26
N PRO A 7 -20.26 21.15 36.63
CA PRO A 7 -19.06 21.58 35.92
C PRO A 7 -19.05 21.03 34.49
N GLU A 8 -18.75 21.90 33.53
CA GLU A 8 -18.60 21.55 32.12
C GLU A 8 -17.40 20.62 31.95
N ALA A 9 -17.60 19.46 31.30
CA ALA A 9 -16.52 18.50 31.08
C ALA A 9 -15.48 19.10 30.11
N ALA A 10 -14.23 19.16 30.56
CA ALA A 10 -13.13 19.61 29.71
C ALA A 10 -12.96 18.65 28.51
N PRO A 11 -12.60 19.16 27.31
CA PRO A 11 -12.37 18.32 26.15
C PRO A 11 -11.25 17.32 26.46
N ALA A 12 -11.55 16.04 26.28
CA ALA A 12 -10.56 14.98 26.43
C ALA A 12 -9.41 15.19 25.43
N TYR A 13 -8.18 14.99 25.87
CA TYR A 13 -7.02 15.00 24.99
C TYR A 13 -7.20 13.92 23.91
N ARG A 14 -7.07 14.32 22.64
CA ARG A 14 -7.16 13.43 21.48
C ARG A 14 -5.81 13.40 20.79
N GLU A 15 -5.29 12.21 20.56
CA GLU A 15 -4.07 12.03 19.78
C GLU A 15 -4.29 12.53 18.34
N PRO A 16 -3.31 13.19 17.71
CA PRO A 16 -3.44 13.61 16.33
C PRO A 16 -3.74 12.42 15.41
N GLU A 17 -4.69 12.59 14.50
CA GLU A 17 -4.98 11.59 13.47
C GLU A 17 -3.76 11.42 12.56
N PRO A 18 -3.43 10.16 12.15
CA PRO A 18 -2.38 9.93 11.17
C PRO A 18 -2.72 10.60 9.83
N PRO A 19 -1.71 11.02 9.05
CA PRO A 19 -1.93 11.56 7.72
C PRO A 19 -2.64 10.53 6.84
N ARG A 20 -3.54 11.01 5.98
CA ARG A 20 -4.22 10.15 5.01
C ARG A 20 -3.22 9.81 3.89
N VAL A 21 -3.05 8.52 3.64
CA VAL A 21 -2.28 8.01 2.51
C VAL A 21 -3.19 7.99 1.28
N ALA A 22 -2.71 8.51 0.15
CA ALA A 22 -3.46 8.44 -1.10
C ALA A 22 -3.39 7.02 -1.67
N LEU A 23 -4.39 6.62 -2.48
CA LEU A 23 -4.42 5.27 -3.08
C LEU A 23 -3.22 5.01 -3.99
N GLU A 24 -2.70 6.05 -4.63
CA GLU A 24 -1.49 5.95 -5.47
C GLU A 24 -0.19 5.81 -4.67
N ASP A 25 -0.21 6.17 -3.38
CA ASP A 25 0.92 6.02 -2.46
C ASP A 25 0.86 4.70 -1.66
N ASP A 26 -0.22 3.92 -1.83
CA ASP A 26 -0.44 2.62 -1.18
C ASP A 26 0.29 1.49 -1.93
N MET A 27 1.63 1.56 -1.87
CA MET A 27 2.53 0.54 -2.41
C MET A 27 3.34 -0.09 -1.27
N PRO A 28 3.74 -1.38 -1.40
CA PRO A 28 4.57 -2.03 -0.39
C PRO A 28 5.92 -1.32 -0.24
N ALA A 29 6.46 -1.35 0.98
CA ALA A 29 7.72 -0.71 1.30
C ALA A 29 8.91 -1.53 0.80
N GLU A 30 10.03 -0.89 0.48
CA GLU A 30 11.24 -1.55 -0.04
C GLU A 30 11.86 -2.56 0.94
N ASP A 31 11.53 -2.47 2.23
CA ASP A 31 12.04 -3.35 3.30
C ASP A 31 11.06 -4.46 3.72
N ASP A 32 9.92 -4.60 3.03
CA ASP A 32 8.95 -5.64 3.32
C ASP A 32 9.53 -7.04 3.03
N ALA A 33 9.34 -7.98 3.97
CA ALA A 33 10.00 -9.30 3.92
C ALA A 33 9.49 -10.22 2.80
N ASP A 34 8.29 -9.93 2.28
CA ASP A 34 7.68 -10.58 1.11
C ASP A 34 7.86 -9.77 -0.17
N LEU A 35 8.50 -8.59 -0.10
CA LEU A 35 8.91 -7.85 -1.27
C LEU A 35 10.07 -8.56 -1.94
N ASP A 36 9.77 -9.14 -3.10
CA ASP A 36 10.77 -9.78 -3.93
C ASP A 36 11.41 -8.73 -4.85
N ASP A 37 12.67 -8.37 -4.56
CA ASP A 37 13.52 -7.55 -5.44
C ASP A 37 13.61 -8.09 -6.87
N SER A 38 13.33 -9.38 -7.06
CA SER A 38 13.36 -10.01 -8.35
C SER A 38 12.19 -9.59 -9.23
N ALA A 39 11.05 -9.16 -8.66
CA ALA A 39 9.81 -8.70 -9.34
C ALA A 39 9.82 -9.02 -10.84
N LEU A 40 9.96 -10.31 -11.16
CA LEU A 40 10.59 -10.75 -12.41
C LEU A 40 9.85 -10.11 -13.57
N SER A 41 10.53 -9.17 -14.24
CA SER A 41 9.90 -8.30 -15.22
C SER A 41 9.27 -9.17 -16.31
N GLY A 42 7.94 -9.30 -16.30
CA GLY A 42 7.08 -9.94 -17.31
C GLY A 42 7.57 -11.27 -17.89
N HIS A 43 8.57 -11.23 -18.75
CA HIS A 43 9.10 -12.31 -19.57
C HIS A 43 9.46 -13.57 -18.75
N ASP A 44 10.28 -13.43 -17.70
CA ASP A 44 10.77 -14.58 -16.94
C ASP A 44 9.69 -15.20 -16.04
N LEU A 45 8.74 -14.39 -15.51
CA LEU A 45 7.56 -14.91 -14.82
C LEU A 45 6.63 -15.66 -15.77
N ILE A 46 6.40 -15.13 -16.96
CA ILE A 46 5.54 -15.75 -17.97
C ILE A 46 6.09 -17.14 -18.33
N VAL A 47 7.40 -17.26 -18.52
CA VAL A 47 8.03 -18.56 -18.81
C VAL A 47 7.95 -19.51 -17.62
N ARG A 48 8.28 -19.04 -16.41
CA ARG A 48 8.40 -19.90 -15.22
C ARG A 48 7.06 -20.36 -14.65
N GLU A 49 6.10 -19.44 -14.47
CA GLU A 49 4.86 -19.73 -13.75
C GLU A 49 3.77 -20.32 -14.66
N LEU A 50 3.71 -19.90 -15.92
CA LEU A 50 2.71 -20.39 -16.88
C LEU A 50 3.25 -21.53 -17.76
N GLY A 51 4.55 -21.86 -17.64
CA GLY A 51 5.21 -22.82 -18.53
C GLY A 51 5.18 -22.39 -20.01
N ALA A 52 5.09 -21.09 -20.25
CA ALA A 52 4.93 -20.52 -21.58
C ALA A 52 6.28 -20.38 -22.31
N THR A 53 6.24 -20.29 -23.64
CA THR A 53 7.39 -19.95 -24.48
C THR A 53 7.14 -18.61 -25.13
N VAL A 54 8.06 -17.65 -24.95
CA VAL A 54 7.99 -16.35 -25.61
C VAL A 54 8.75 -16.42 -26.94
N ILE A 55 8.11 -15.97 -28.02
CA ILE A 55 8.72 -15.88 -29.35
C ILE A 55 8.65 -14.43 -29.82
N GLU A 56 9.77 -13.91 -30.29
CA GLU A 56 9.84 -12.56 -30.87
C GLU A 56 9.25 -12.55 -32.28
N GLU A 57 8.46 -11.52 -32.56
CA GLU A 57 7.96 -11.26 -33.92
C GLU A 57 9.04 -10.55 -34.75
N ILE A 58 9.39 -11.12 -35.91
CA ILE A 58 10.27 -10.48 -36.88
C ILE A 58 9.40 -9.90 -38.00
N VAL A 59 9.39 -8.58 -38.13
CA VAL A 59 8.72 -7.89 -39.24
C VAL A 59 9.66 -7.88 -40.45
N ASN A 60 9.23 -8.50 -41.55
CA ASN A 60 9.96 -8.43 -42.82
C ASN A 60 9.59 -7.13 -43.54
N GLU A 61 10.60 -6.34 -43.91
CA GLU A 61 10.46 -5.08 -44.66
C GLU A 61 10.12 -5.27 -46.14
#